data_AF-A0A138AU39-F1
#
_entry.id   AF-A0A138AU39-F1
#
_cell.length_a   1.000
_cell.length_b   1.000
_cell.length_c   1.000
_cell.angle_alpha   90.00
_cell.angle_beta   90.00
_cell.angle_gamma   90.00
#
_symmetry.space_group_name_H-M   'P 1'
#
loop_
_entity.id
_entity.type
_entity.pdbx_description
1 polymer ?
#
loop_
_entity_poly.entity_id
_entity_poly.type
_entity_poly.pdbx_seq_one_letter_code
_entity_poly.pdbx_strand_id
1 'polypeptide(L)'
;MGSVSIADLDQLDSIADQAMQIHPTLEALASGQDITGTANCRWGSNAANAYIGFNAAAKKATKDLAALIPEQVAVIRAYTKRERELQQKTKRESDQLGQAIPQMPKVEPSKPTTIAGGAVEPDGTVHV
;
A
#
# COMPACT_ATOMS: atom_id res chain seq x y z
N MET A 1 13.81 8.12 -3.81
CA MET A 1 12.58 7.84 -3.04
C MET A 1 11.83 6.76 -3.78
N GLY A 2 11.62 5.59 -3.19
CA GLY A 2 10.81 4.54 -3.82
C GLY A 2 9.35 4.96 -3.82
N SER A 3 8.73 5.05 -5.00
CA SER A 3 7.27 5.26 -5.10
C SER A 3 6.58 3.96 -4.65
N VAL A 4 5.65 4.07 -3.70
CA VAL A 4 4.79 2.94 -3.30
C VAL A 4 3.98 2.49 -4.51
N SER A 5 4.00 1.20 -4.85
CA SER A 5 3.26 0.72 -6.02
C SER A 5 1.77 0.56 -5.72
N ILE A 6 0.91 0.57 -6.75
CA ILE A 6 -0.52 0.29 -6.58
C ILE A 6 -0.73 -1.10 -5.95
N ALA A 7 0.10 -2.07 -6.32
CA ALA A 7 0.06 -3.42 -5.74
C ALA A 7 0.33 -3.42 -4.23
N ASP A 8 1.24 -2.57 -3.74
CA ASP A 8 1.51 -2.44 -2.30
C ASP A 8 0.32 -1.81 -1.56
N LEU A 9 -0.36 -0.83 -2.18
CA LEU A 9 -1.57 -0.22 -1.61
C LEU A 9 -2.73 -1.22 -1.55
N ASP A 10 -2.87 -2.07 -2.57
CA ASP A 10 -3.88 -3.13 -2.61
C ASP A 10 -3.60 -4.22 -1.56
N GLN A 11 -2.32 -4.56 -1.32
CA GLN A 11 -1.93 -5.45 -0.22
C GLN A 11 -2.26 -4.87 1.15
N LEU A 12 -2.04 -3.56 1.36
CA LEU A 12 -2.40 -2.88 2.61
C LEU A 12 -3.91 -2.89 2.85
N ASP A 13 -4.70 -2.60 1.82
CA ASP A 13 -6.17 -2.69 1.91
C ASP A 13 -6.61 -4.14 2.20
N SER A 14 -5.97 -5.15 1.59
CA SER A 14 -6.26 -6.57 1.86
C SER A 14 -5.93 -6.96 3.31
N ILE A 15 -4.82 -6.49 3.86
CA ILE A 15 -4.46 -6.71 5.27
C ILE A 15 -5.51 -6.06 6.19
N ALA A 16 -5.95 -4.84 5.86
CA ALA A 16 -6.97 -4.15 6.64
C ALA A 16 -8.32 -4.91 6.61
N ASP A 17 -8.70 -5.48 5.47
CA ASP A 17 -9.90 -6.30 5.35
C ASP A 17 -9.78 -7.62 6.12
N GLN A 18 -8.63 -8.30 6.08
CA GLN A 18 -8.36 -9.49 6.89
C GLN A 18 -8.43 -9.19 8.40
N ALA A 19 -7.89 -8.05 8.83
CA ALA A 19 -7.98 -7.62 10.22
C ALA A 19 -9.44 -7.39 10.65
N MET A 20 -10.26 -6.78 9.79
CA MET A 20 -11.70 -6.61 10.03
C MET A 20 -12.47 -7.93 10.02
N GLN A 21 -12.03 -8.97 9.29
CA GLN A 21 -12.63 -10.30 9.35
C GLN A 21 -12.36 -11.01 10.68
N ILE A 22 -11.20 -10.79 11.30
CA ILE A 22 -10.81 -11.39 12.57
C ILE A 22 -11.42 -10.62 13.77
N HIS A 23 -11.71 -9.34 13.60
CA HIS A 23 -12.25 -8.47 14.66
C HIS A 23 -13.48 -9.05 15.39
N PRO A 24 -14.54 -9.56 14.71
CA PRO A 24 -15.68 -10.16 15.40
C PRO A 24 -15.32 -11.40 16.23
N THR A 25 -14.33 -12.18 15.79
CA THR A 25 -13.83 -13.33 16.55
C THR A 25 -13.16 -12.86 17.84
N LEU A 26 -12.34 -11.81 17.78
CA LEU A 26 -11.71 -11.23 18.98
C LEU A 26 -12.74 -10.59 19.91
N GLU A 27 -13.77 -9.91 19.39
CA GLU A 27 -14.88 -9.40 20.20
C GLU A 27 -15.69 -10.54 20.87
N ALA A 28 -15.90 -11.65 20.17
CA ALA A 28 -16.55 -12.84 20.72
C ALA A 28 -15.71 -13.49 21.84
N LEU A 29 -14.39 -13.56 21.68
CA LEU A 29 -13.50 -14.03 22.74
C LEU A 29 -13.47 -13.06 23.94
N ALA A 30 -13.50 -11.75 23.69
CA ALA A 30 -13.49 -10.73 24.73
C ALA A 30 -14.80 -10.67 25.52
N SER A 31 -15.94 -10.85 24.85
CA SER A 31 -17.27 -10.92 25.49
C SER A 31 -17.50 -12.24 26.23
N GLY A 32 -16.79 -13.29 25.81
CA GLY A 32 -16.70 -14.55 26.53
C GLY A 32 -17.97 -15.39 26.45
N GLN A 33 -17.91 -16.47 25.67
CA GLN A 33 -18.35 -17.74 26.25
C GLN A 33 -17.45 -17.99 27.46
N ASP A 34 -18.05 -18.12 28.63
CA ASP A 34 -17.30 -18.40 29.84
C ASP A 34 -16.51 -19.70 29.65
N ILE A 35 -15.19 -19.58 29.55
CA ILE A 35 -14.27 -20.67 29.87
C ILE A 35 -14.26 -20.87 31.40
N THR A 36 -15.40 -20.76 32.07
CA THR A 36 -15.61 -21.30 33.41
C THR A 36 -16.10 -22.73 33.29
N GLY A 37 -15.77 -23.44 32.20
CA GLY A 37 -15.94 -24.87 32.05
C GLY A 37 -15.37 -25.52 33.29
N THR A 38 -16.27 -25.78 34.24
CA THR A 38 -16.07 -26.28 35.58
C THR A 38 -14.62 -26.27 36.01
N ALA A 39 -14.16 -25.16 36.61
CA ALA A 39 -12.94 -25.21 37.42
C ALA A 39 -13.10 -26.41 38.34
N ASN A 40 -12.40 -27.49 37.99
CA ASN A 40 -12.74 -28.82 38.45
C ASN A 40 -12.70 -28.77 39.97
N CYS A 41 -13.74 -29.23 40.66
CA CYS A 41 -13.86 -29.12 42.12
C CYS A 41 -12.69 -29.78 42.90
N ARG A 42 -11.76 -30.41 42.16
CA ARG A 42 -10.47 -30.96 42.58
C ARG A 42 -9.33 -29.94 42.70
N TRP A 43 -9.45 -28.77 42.07
CA TRP A 43 -8.43 -27.71 42.14
C TRP A 43 -8.64 -26.96 43.46
N GLY A 44 -7.61 -26.92 44.32
CA GLY A 44 -7.68 -26.15 45.57
C GLY A 44 -8.00 -24.67 45.31
N SER A 45 -8.53 -23.97 46.32
CA SER A 45 -9.00 -22.58 46.21
C SER A 45 -8.01 -21.62 45.53
N ASN A 46 -6.70 -21.80 45.77
CA ASN A 46 -5.65 -20.99 45.16
C ASN A 46 -5.56 -21.17 43.64
N ALA A 47 -5.72 -22.40 43.12
CA ALA A 47 -5.67 -22.67 41.69
C ALA A 47 -6.92 -22.14 40.98
N ALA A 48 -8.09 -22.22 41.61
CA ALA A 48 -9.32 -21.61 41.11
C ALA A 48 -9.21 -20.08 41.02
N ASN A 49 -8.68 -19.43 42.07
CA ASN A 49 -8.47 -17.99 42.08
C ASN A 49 -7.45 -17.54 41.03
N ALA A 50 -6.35 -18.27 40.85
CA ALA A 50 -5.36 -18.00 39.81
C ALA A 50 -5.96 -18.11 38.41
N TYR A 51 -6.81 -19.13 38.18
CA TYR A 51 -7.52 -19.32 36.91
C TYR A 51 -8.51 -18.18 36.61
N ILE A 52 -9.29 -17.77 37.60
CA ILE A 52 -10.21 -16.62 37.48
C ILE A 52 -9.42 -15.35 37.15
N GLY A 53 -8.32 -15.10 37.86
CA GLY A 53 -7.45 -13.94 37.62
C GLY A 53 -6.85 -13.95 36.21
N PHE A 54 -6.36 -15.11 35.76
CA PHE A 54 -5.84 -15.28 34.40
C PHE A 54 -6.91 -15.00 33.33
N ASN A 55 -8.11 -15.58 33.47
CA ASN A 55 -9.20 -15.36 32.52
C ASN A 55 -9.65 -13.90 32.49
N ALA A 56 -9.70 -13.22 33.63
CA ALA A 56 -10.02 -11.79 33.68
C ALA A 56 -8.96 -10.95 32.96
N ALA A 57 -7.67 -11.24 33.18
CA ALA A 57 -6.57 -10.57 32.48
C ALA A 57 -6.58 -10.85 30.97
N ALA A 58 -6.84 -12.09 30.56
CA ALA A 58 -6.95 -12.48 29.16
C ALA A 58 -8.15 -11.80 28.47
N LYS A 59 -9.34 -11.81 29.08
CA LYS A 59 -10.52 -11.10 28.55
C LYS A 59 -10.23 -9.60 28.38
N LYS A 60 -9.56 -8.98 29.35
CA LYS A 60 -9.16 -7.57 29.26
C LYS A 60 -8.18 -7.33 28.10
N ALA A 61 -7.12 -8.13 28.00
CA ALA A 61 -6.13 -7.98 26.93
C ALA A 61 -6.75 -8.17 25.53
N THR A 62 -7.63 -9.16 25.36
CA THR A 62 -8.35 -9.38 24.11
C THR A 62 -9.29 -8.23 23.78
N LYS A 63 -9.99 -7.66 24.77
CA LYS A 63 -10.84 -6.48 24.59
C LYS A 63 -10.03 -5.27 24.14
N ASP A 64 -8.90 -5.01 24.81
CA ASP A 64 -8.00 -3.90 24.48
C ASP A 64 -7.45 -4.07 23.06
N LEU A 65 -7.12 -5.30 22.64
CA LEU A 65 -6.68 -5.61 21.27
C LEU A 65 -7.79 -5.44 20.23
N ALA A 66 -9.01 -5.93 20.52
CA ALA A 66 -10.14 -5.80 19.61
C ALA A 66 -10.44 -4.33 19.30
N ALA A 67 -10.42 -3.47 20.31
CA ALA A 67 -10.66 -2.03 20.15
C ALA A 67 -9.64 -1.33 19.25
N LEU A 68 -8.40 -1.82 19.18
CA LEU A 68 -7.35 -1.24 18.34
C LEU A 68 -7.50 -1.57 16.85
N ILE A 69 -8.16 -2.68 16.49
CA ILE A 69 -8.24 -3.12 15.10
C ILE A 69 -8.98 -2.10 14.21
N PRO A 70 -10.18 -1.60 14.57
CA PRO A 70 -10.86 -0.58 13.78
C PRO A 70 -10.03 0.70 13.60
N GLU A 71 -9.27 1.11 14.63
CA GLU A 71 -8.40 2.28 14.57
C GLU A 71 -7.25 2.08 13.57
N GLN A 72 -6.57 0.93 13.63
CA GLN A 72 -5.49 0.59 12.69
C GLN A 72 -6.00 0.48 11.26
N VAL A 73 -7.16 -0.15 11.06
CA VAL A 73 -7.81 -0.26 9.74
C VAL A 73 -8.15 1.13 9.19
N ALA A 74 -8.65 2.04 10.02
CA ALA A 74 -8.95 3.40 9.60
C ALA A 74 -7.67 4.16 9.17
N VAL A 75 -6.57 4.00 9.91
CA VAL A 75 -5.27 4.60 9.56
C VAL A 75 -4.75 4.06 8.23
N ILE A 76 -4.78 2.74 8.03
CA ILE A 76 -4.34 2.10 6.78
C ILE A 76 -5.18 2.63 5.60
N ARG A 77 -6.51 2.63 5.72
CA ARG A 77 -7.41 3.11 4.66
C ARG A 77 -7.23 4.60 4.35
N ALA A 78 -6.97 5.42 5.36
CA ALA A 78 -6.65 6.84 5.16
C ALA A 78 -5.34 7.02 4.41
N TYR A 79 -4.32 6.22 4.74
CA TYR A 79 -3.03 6.21 4.05
C TYR A 79 -3.16 5.77 2.59
N THR A 80 -3.80 4.62 2.32
CA THR A 80 -3.96 4.09 0.96
C THR A 80 -4.75 5.03 0.07
N LYS A 81 -5.81 5.65 0.59
CA LYS A 81 -6.58 6.69 -0.12
C LYS A 81 -5.71 7.88 -0.50
N ARG A 82 -4.94 8.43 0.44
CA ARG A 82 -4.08 9.60 0.21
C ARG A 82 -3.00 9.32 -0.84
N GLU A 83 -2.37 8.14 -0.78
CA GLU A 83 -1.34 7.76 -1.75
C GLU A 83 -1.92 7.59 -3.17
N ARG A 84 -3.11 6.99 -3.30
CA ARG A 84 -3.80 6.89 -4.61
C ARG A 84 -4.12 8.27 -5.19
N GLU A 85 -4.59 9.21 -4.36
CA GLU A 85 -4.86 10.58 -4.78
C GLU A 85 -3.59 11.29 -5.26
N LEU A 86 -2.46 11.12 -4.56
CA LEU A 86 -1.16 11.66 -4.97
C LEU A 86 -0.67 11.07 -6.29
N GLN A 87 -0.80 9.76 -6.49
CA GLN A 87 -0.41 9.11 -7.75
C GLN A 87 -1.27 9.59 -8.92
N GLN A 88 -2.58 9.73 -8.74
CA GLN A 88 -3.48 10.27 -9.77
C GLN A 88 -3.14 11.72 -10.12
N LYS A 89 -2.88 12.56 -9.11
CA LYS A 89 -2.49 13.96 -9.33
C LYS A 89 -1.16 14.05 -10.09
N THR A 90 -0.16 13.28 -9.65
CA THR A 90 1.16 13.22 -10.30
C THR A 90 1.06 12.76 -11.76
N LYS A 91 0.22 11.74 -12.04
CA LYS A 91 -0.01 11.28 -13.42
C LYS A 91 -0.63 12.38 -14.30
N ARG A 92 -1.67 13.07 -13.80
CA ARG A 92 -2.29 14.18 -14.53
C ARG A 92 -1.32 15.32 -14.82
N GLU A 93 -0.51 15.71 -13.83
CA GLU A 93 0.50 16.76 -13.99
C GLU A 93 1.60 16.33 -14.97
N SER A 94 2.05 15.08 -14.92
CA SER A 94 3.01 14.53 -15.88
C SER A 94 2.45 14.52 -17.32
N ASP A 95 1.20 14.12 -17.50
CA ASP A 95 0.55 14.11 -18.82
C ASP A 95 0.41 15.53 -19.39
N GLN A 96 0.04 16.50 -18.55
CA GLN A 96 -0.05 17.91 -18.92
C GLN A 96 1.32 18.49 -19.31
N LEU A 97 2.37 18.19 -18.53
CA LEU A 97 3.74 18.61 -18.85
C LEU A 97 4.24 17.96 -20.14
N GLY A 98 3.94 16.69 -20.38
CA GLY A 98 4.29 15.98 -21.62
C GLY A 98 3.64 16.59 -22.87
N GLN A 99 2.40 17.09 -22.76
CA GLN A 99 1.73 17.83 -23.83
C GLN A 99 2.27 19.26 -24.02
N ALA A 100 2.79 19.87 -22.95
CA ALA A 100 3.32 21.23 -22.99
C ALA A 100 4.73 21.31 -23.61
N ILE A 101 5.45 20.20 -23.75
CA ILE A 101 6.73 20.17 -24.47
C ILE A 101 6.44 20.30 -25.97
N PRO A 102 6.87 21.39 -26.64
CA PRO A 102 6.72 21.50 -28.08
C PRO A 102 7.44 20.31 -28.74
N GLN A 103 6.77 19.58 -29.63
CA GLN A 103 7.46 18.60 -30.46
C GLN A 103 8.57 19.36 -31.20
N MET A 104 9.83 19.00 -30.95
CA MET A 104 10.94 19.61 -31.69
C MET A 104 10.65 19.46 -33.18
N PRO A 105 10.77 20.54 -33.98
CA PRO A 105 10.62 20.42 -35.42
C PRO A 105 11.60 19.34 -35.88
N LYS A 106 11.08 18.34 -36.62
CA LYS A 106 11.91 17.36 -37.30
C LYS A 106 12.73 18.13 -38.33
N VAL A 107 13.93 18.56 -37.95
CA VAL A 107 14.91 19.09 -38.89
C VAL A 107 15.37 17.90 -39.70
N GLU A 108 14.88 17.77 -40.93
CA GLU A 108 15.48 16.86 -41.89
C GLU A 108 16.95 17.27 -42.05
N PRO A 109 17.91 16.33 -41.96
CA PRO A 109 19.31 16.66 -42.15
C PRO A 109 19.49 17.18 -43.58
N SER A 110 19.73 18.49 -43.72
CA SER A 110 20.11 19.07 -44.99
C SER A 110 21.49 18.50 -45.36
N LYS A 111 21.52 17.62 -46.37
CA LYS A 111 22.79 17.15 -46.92
C LYS A 111 23.58 18.36 -47.41
N PRO A 112 24.86 18.54 -47.02
CA PRO A 112 25.68 19.61 -47.56
C PRO A 112 25.83 19.40 -49.08
N THR A 113 25.36 20.37 -49.87
CA THR A 113 25.41 20.34 -51.34
C THR A 113 26.81 20.66 -51.89
N THR A 114 27.69 21.20 -51.06
CA THR A 114 29.06 21.56 -51.42
C THR A 114 30.01 21.27 -50.27
N ILE A 115 31.06 20.51 -50.56
CA ILE A 115 32.25 20.36 -49.71
C ILE A 115 33.38 21.05 -50.50
N ALA A 116 34.27 21.76 -49.82
CA ALA A 116 35.38 22.45 -50.49
C ALA A 116 36.17 21.47 -51.37
N GLY A 117 36.01 21.57 -52.69
CA GLY A 117 36.66 20.71 -53.68
C GLY A 117 35.74 19.92 -54.61
N GLY A 118 34.41 20.04 -54.56
CA GLY A 118 33.55 19.34 -55.52
C GLY A 118 32.04 19.42 -55.25
N ALA A 119 31.23 19.14 -56.28
CA ALA A 119 29.78 18.99 -56.14
C ALA A 119 29.46 17.59 -55.61
N VAL A 120 28.60 17.51 -54.59
CA VAL A 120 28.17 16.24 -54.00
C VAL A 120 26.84 15.81 -54.61
N GLU A 121 26.82 14.63 -55.22
CA GLU A 121 25.59 14.02 -55.73
C GLU A 121 24.68 13.54 -54.58
N PRO A 122 23.36 13.38 -54.81
CA PRO A 122 22.41 12.97 -53.78
C PRO A 122 22.70 11.59 -53.15
N ASP A 123 23.50 10.77 -53.80
CA ASP A 123 23.96 9.45 -53.35
C ASP A 123 25.22 9.51 -52.46
N GLY A 124 25.82 10.70 -52.28
CA GLY A 124 27.02 10.92 -51.48
C GLY A 124 28.33 10.87 -52.27
N THR A 125 28.28 10.71 -53.59
CA THR A 125 29.45 10.72 -54.46
C THR A 125 29.95 12.16 -54.66
N VAL A 126 31.27 12.38 -54.60
CA VAL A 126 31.88 13.71 -54.76
C VAL A 126 32.62 13.76 -56.10
N HIS A 127 32.21 14.67 -56.98
CA HIS A 127 32.95 14.97 -58.22
C HIS A 127 33.94 16.10 -57.98
N VAL A 128 35.24 15.78 -58.12
CA VAL A 128 36.36 16.72 -58.00
C VAL A 128 36.59 17.43 -59.33
#